data_AF-A0A7V2W936-F1
#
_entry.id   AF-A0A7V2W936-F1
#
_cell.length_a   1.000
_cell.length_b   1.000
_cell.length_c   1.000
_cell.angle_alpha   90.00
_cell.angle_beta   90.00
_cell.angle_gamma   90.00
#
_symmetry.space_group_name_H-M   'P 1'
#
loop_
_entity.id
_entity.type
_entity.pdbx_description
1 polymer ?
#
loop_
_entity_poly.entity_id
_entity_poly.type
_entity_poly.pdbx_seq_one_letter_code
_entity_poly.pdbx_strand_id
1 'polypeptide(L)'
;MATSGRGGRSFTIGIADAVTVLAETAAAADAAATLIADAVDLEHPAIRRRPACELDPDSDLGELPVTVEVGALEPEAVAAALEAGAACARRMLGEGTIVAAALRLRGECRVVGGVPHGGFVTRA
;
A
#
# COMPACT_ATOMS: atom_id res chain seq x y z
N MET A 1 -1.33 -13.59 -4.22
CA MET A 1 -1.41 -12.70 -3.04
C MET A 1 0.00 -12.25 -2.71
N ALA A 2 0.19 -10.97 -2.38
CA ALA A 2 1.48 -10.42 -1.95
C ALA A 2 1.24 -9.41 -0.82
N THR A 3 2.28 -9.10 -0.04
CA THR A 3 2.21 -8.08 1.01
C THR A 3 3.41 -7.16 0.89
N SER A 4 3.15 -5.87 0.75
CA SER A 4 4.14 -4.81 0.90
C SER A 4 4.06 -4.26 2.32
N GLY A 5 5.19 -4.08 2.99
CA GLY A 5 5.20 -3.61 4.37
C GLY A 5 6.48 -2.86 4.71
N ARG A 6 6.36 -1.98 5.69
CA ARG A 6 7.46 -1.13 6.14
C ARG A 6 8.33 -1.91 7.13
N GLY A 7 9.63 -2.01 6.86
CA GLY A 7 10.59 -2.80 7.63
C GLY A 7 11.33 -3.90 6.85
N GLY A 8 11.02 -4.06 5.56
CA GLY A 8 11.87 -4.78 4.62
C GLY A 8 13.15 -4.00 4.26
N ARG A 9 13.96 -4.55 3.36
CA ARG A 9 15.17 -3.88 2.85
C ARG A 9 14.90 -2.80 1.79
N SER A 10 13.67 -2.72 1.30
CA SER A 10 13.27 -1.82 0.23
C SER A 10 12.76 -0.49 0.80
N PHE A 11 13.16 0.62 0.17
CA PHE A 11 12.58 1.92 0.50
C PHE A 11 11.12 2.00 0.05
N THR A 12 10.32 2.78 0.76
CA THR A 12 8.90 2.98 0.46
C THR A 12 8.63 4.47 0.37
N ILE A 13 7.79 4.86 -0.59
CA ILE A 13 7.40 6.28 -0.76
C ILE A 13 6.28 6.59 0.23
N GLY A 14 5.24 5.75 0.26
CA GLY A 14 4.08 5.92 1.13
C GLY A 14 4.30 5.42 2.56
N ILE A 15 3.34 5.71 3.43
CA ILE A 15 3.40 5.56 4.88
C ILE A 15 2.77 4.31 5.49
N ALA A 16 2.16 3.43 4.70
CA ALA A 16 1.53 2.21 5.19
C ALA A 16 2.48 1.35 6.05
N ASP A 17 1.93 0.75 7.11
CA ASP A 17 2.65 -0.30 7.86
C ASP A 17 2.69 -1.58 7.02
N ALA A 18 1.54 -1.93 6.42
CA ALA A 18 1.39 -3.08 5.55
C ALA A 18 0.22 -2.90 4.58
N VAL A 19 0.37 -3.46 3.39
CA VAL A 19 -0.67 -3.61 2.36
C VAL A 19 -0.61 -5.04 1.83
N THR A 20 -1.70 -5.78 2.00
CA THR A 20 -1.85 -7.12 1.43
C THR A 20 -2.83 -7.08 0.27
N VAL A 21 -2.43 -7.62 -0.88
CA VAL A 21 -3.25 -7.63 -2.10
C VAL A 21 -3.51 -9.06 -2.57
N LEU A 22 -4.76 -9.32 -2.92
CA LEU A 22 -5.19 -10.50 -3.64
C LEU A 22 -5.45 -10.14 -5.10
N ALA A 23 -4.86 -10.90 -6.02
CA ALA A 23 -5.03 -10.77 -7.46
C ALA A 23 -4.93 -12.17 -8.10
N GLU A 24 -5.25 -12.27 -9.39
CA GLU A 24 -5.20 -13.52 -10.16
C GLU A 24 -3.80 -14.14 -10.19
N THR A 25 -2.76 -13.30 -10.24
CA THR A 25 -1.36 -13.75 -10.26
C THR A 25 -0.55 -13.17 -9.10
N ALA A 26 0.54 -13.85 -8.75
CA ALA A 26 1.47 -13.36 -7.74
C ALA A 26 2.15 -12.05 -8.17
N ALA A 27 2.56 -11.94 -9.43
CA ALA A 27 3.20 -10.74 -9.97
C ALA A 27 2.26 -9.52 -9.97
N ALA A 28 0.99 -9.70 -10.35
CA ALA A 28 0.01 -8.62 -10.27
C ALA A 28 -0.23 -8.19 -8.81
N ALA A 29 -0.32 -9.15 -7.89
CA ALA A 29 -0.49 -8.85 -6.48
C ALA A 29 0.71 -8.09 -5.90
N ASP A 30 1.93 -8.45 -6.28
CA ASP A 30 3.17 -7.83 -5.82
C ASP A 30 3.27 -6.38 -6.30
N ALA A 31 3.11 -6.16 -7.61
CA ALA A 31 3.11 -4.83 -8.19
C ALA A 31 2.01 -3.93 -7.59
N ALA A 32 0.80 -4.46 -7.43
CA ALA A 32 -0.30 -3.72 -6.84
C ALA A 32 -0.07 -3.43 -5.34
N ALA A 33 0.53 -4.36 -4.58
CA ALA A 33 0.84 -4.13 -3.17
C ALA A 33 1.81 -2.97 -2.99
N THR A 34 2.85 -2.88 -3.83
CA THR A 34 3.78 -1.75 -3.84
C THR A 34 3.08 -0.43 -4.19
N LEU A 35 2.35 -0.40 -5.31
CA LEU A 35 1.66 0.81 -5.76
C LEU A 35 0.59 1.31 -4.79
N ILE A 36 -0.12 0.40 -4.11
CA ILE A 36 -1.12 0.76 -3.11
C ILE A 36 -0.43 1.22 -1.82
N ALA A 37 0.66 0.57 -1.39
CA ALA A 37 1.43 1.02 -0.23
C ALA A 37 2.02 2.42 -0.43
N ASP A 38 2.54 2.70 -1.62
CA ASP A 38 3.05 4.02 -1.98
C ASP A 38 1.94 5.08 -2.07
N ALA A 39 0.72 4.67 -2.43
CA ALA A 39 -0.45 5.55 -2.46
C ALA A 39 -1.07 5.82 -1.08
N VAL A 40 -0.73 5.05 -0.04
CA VAL A 40 -1.07 5.40 1.35
C VAL A 40 -0.12 6.50 1.78
N ASP A 41 -0.39 7.73 1.36
CA ASP A 41 0.51 8.85 1.61
C ASP A 41 -0.24 10.18 1.76
N LEU A 42 0.46 11.16 2.35
CA LEU A 42 0.03 12.54 2.46
C LEU A 42 1.21 13.47 2.72
N GLU A 43 1.01 14.76 2.42
CA GLU A 43 1.92 15.81 2.86
C GLU A 43 1.63 16.13 4.34
N HIS A 44 2.61 15.88 5.20
CA HIS A 44 2.48 16.14 6.63
C HIS A 44 3.85 16.43 7.26
N PRO A 45 3.97 17.43 8.16
CA PRO A 45 5.25 17.82 8.76
C PRO A 45 5.90 16.72 9.61
N ALA A 46 5.11 15.77 10.11
CA ALA A 46 5.63 14.61 10.84
C ALA A 46 6.24 13.52 9.93
N ILE A 47 6.13 13.64 8.61
CA ILE A 47 6.70 12.67 7.66
C ILE A 47 7.97 13.26 7.08
N ARG A 48 9.11 12.61 7.36
CA ARG A 48 10.39 13.00 6.78
C ARG A 48 10.69 12.12 5.58
N ARG A 49 11.12 12.75 4.50
CA ARG A 49 11.55 12.07 3.27
C ARG A 49 12.95 12.52 2.90
N ARG A 50 13.70 11.63 2.26
CA ARG A 50 15.02 11.90 1.69
C ARG A 50 15.14 11.16 0.36
N PRO A 51 15.93 11.66 -0.60
CA PRO A 51 16.27 10.90 -1.80
C PRO A 51 16.81 9.52 -1.43
N ALA A 52 16.40 8.48 -2.15
CA ALA A 52 16.85 7.11 -1.88
C ALA A 52 18.36 6.96 -2.02
N CYS A 53 18.98 7.64 -2.99
CA CYS A 53 20.42 7.69 -3.23
C CYS A 53 21.23 8.25 -2.04
N GLU A 54 20.62 9.08 -1.19
CA GLU A 54 21.29 9.58 0.03
C GLU A 54 21.33 8.54 1.16
N LEU A 55 20.51 7.48 1.07
CA LEU A 55 20.42 6.39 2.04
C LEU A 55 21.17 5.16 1.55
N ASP A 56 21.03 4.84 0.26
CA ASP A 56 21.76 3.80 -0.45
C ASP A 56 22.10 4.33 -1.85
N PRO A 57 23.39 4.64 -2.12
CA PRO A 57 23.84 5.14 -3.42
C PRO A 57 23.52 4.22 -4.60
N ASP A 58 23.34 2.92 -4.35
CA ASP A 58 23.02 1.93 -5.38
C ASP A 58 21.51 1.71 -5.54
N SER A 59 20.68 2.50 -4.86
CA SER A 59 19.22 2.39 -4.95
C SER A 59 18.71 2.67 -6.37
N ASP A 60 17.89 1.75 -6.88
CA ASP A 60 17.14 1.86 -8.12
C ASP A 60 16.14 3.03 -8.15
N LEU A 61 15.74 3.53 -6.98
CA LEU A 61 14.87 4.70 -6.84
C LEU A 61 15.61 6.04 -7.02
N GLY A 62 16.95 6.05 -6.93
CA GLY A 62 17.77 7.25 -7.17
C GLY A 62 17.33 8.47 -6.35
N GLU A 63 17.02 9.57 -7.03
CA GLU A 63 16.62 10.83 -6.39
C GLU A 63 15.18 10.84 -5.83
N LEU A 64 14.41 9.74 -6.00
CA LEU A 64 13.03 9.70 -5.54
C LEU A 64 12.97 9.84 -4.01
N PRO A 65 12.12 10.74 -3.48
CA PRO A 65 12.00 10.96 -2.04
C PRO A 65 11.27 9.78 -1.40
N VAL A 66 11.99 9.04 -0.56
CA VAL A 66 11.48 7.90 0.19
C VAL A 66 11.24 8.29 1.64
N THR A 67 10.25 7.68 2.28
CA THR A 67 9.95 7.95 3.68
C THR A 67 11.00 7.35 4.59
N VAL A 68 11.64 8.18 5.41
CA VAL A 68 12.66 7.77 6.39
C VAL A 68 12.13 7.75 7.81
N GLU A 69 11.15 8.59 8.11
CA GLU A 69 10.59 8.71 9.45
C GLU A 69 9.13 9.15 9.36
N VAL A 70 8.28 8.54 10.19
CA VAL A 70 6.90 8.99 10.41
C VAL A 70 6.71 9.19 11.90
N GLY A 71 6.54 10.46 12.30
CA GLY A 71 6.22 10.85 13.65
C GLY A 71 4.78 10.51 14.03
N ALA A 72 4.28 11.15 15.10
CA ALA A 72 2.88 11.05 15.47
C ALA A 72 1.99 11.64 14.37
N LEU A 73 0.93 10.93 14.03
CA LEU A 73 -0.09 11.35 13.09
C LEU A 73 -1.42 11.31 13.80
N GLU A 74 -2.22 12.35 13.63
CA GLU A 74 -3.54 12.39 14.23
C GLU A 74 -4.50 11.47 13.47
N PRO A 75 -5.58 10.98 14.12
CA PRO A 75 -6.49 10.01 13.51
C PRO A 75 -7.03 10.45 12.15
N GLU A 76 -7.29 11.74 11.96
CA GLU A 76 -7.76 12.31 10.70
C GLU A 76 -6.70 12.19 9.60
N ALA A 77 -5.42 12.39 9.94
CA ALA A 77 -4.30 12.25 9.02
C ALA A 77 -4.09 10.78 8.62
N VAL A 78 -4.20 9.86 9.58
CA VAL A 78 -4.17 8.41 9.33
C VAL A 78 -5.31 8.00 8.41
N ALA A 79 -6.54 8.47 8.68
CA ALA A 79 -7.72 8.18 7.87
C ALA A 79 -7.58 8.73 6.44
N ALA A 80 -7.04 9.95 6.28
CA ALA A 80 -6.80 10.55 4.97
C ALA A 80 -5.79 9.75 4.14
N ALA A 81 -4.67 9.36 4.74
CA ALA A 81 -3.65 8.54 4.09
C ALA A 81 -4.21 7.18 3.66
N LEU A 82 -4.96 6.52 4.55
CA LEU A 82 -5.61 5.25 4.26
C LEU A 82 -6.65 5.38 3.14
N GLU A 83 -7.37 6.50 3.07
CA GLU A 83 -8.32 6.72 1.97
C GLU A 83 -7.64 7.00 0.63
N ALA A 84 -6.48 7.64 0.60
CA ALA A 84 -5.68 7.79 -0.62
C ALA A 84 -5.27 6.40 -1.18
N GLY A 85 -4.75 5.52 -0.32
CA GLY A 85 -4.44 4.14 -0.69
C GLY A 85 -5.68 3.34 -1.08
N ALA A 86 -6.79 3.48 -0.34
CA ALA A 86 -8.04 2.79 -0.65
C ALA A 86 -8.63 3.26 -1.98
N ALA A 87 -8.50 4.53 -2.35
CA ALA A 87 -8.90 5.04 -3.65
C ALA A 87 -8.09 4.41 -4.80
N CYS A 88 -6.76 4.28 -4.62
CA CYS A 88 -5.90 3.55 -5.56
C CYS A 88 -6.35 2.10 -5.71
N ALA A 89 -6.59 1.40 -4.59
CA ALA A 89 -7.07 0.03 -4.60
C ALA A 89 -8.44 -0.11 -5.29
N ARG A 90 -9.37 0.83 -5.06
CA ARG A 90 -10.70 0.84 -5.72
C ARG A 90 -10.57 1.01 -7.24
N ARG A 91 -9.64 1.85 -7.70
CA ARG A 91 -9.35 1.99 -9.13
C ARG A 91 -8.85 0.68 -9.73
N MET A 92 -7.85 0.05 -9.10
CA MET A 92 -7.30 -1.24 -9.56
C MET A 92 -8.34 -2.37 -9.54
N LEU A 93 -9.25 -2.35 -8.55
CA LEU A 93 -10.37 -3.28 -8.48
C LEU A 93 -11.34 -3.06 -9.65
N GLY A 94 -11.68 -1.80 -9.95
CA GLY A 94 -12.52 -1.45 -11.10
C GLY A 94 -11.90 -1.83 -12.45
N GLU A 95 -10.57 -1.80 -12.54
CA GLU A 95 -9.78 -2.26 -13.70
C GLU A 95 -9.62 -3.80 -13.75
N GLY A 96 -10.08 -4.52 -12.71
CA GLY A 96 -9.93 -5.97 -12.61
C GLY A 96 -8.49 -6.46 -12.36
N THR A 97 -7.57 -5.55 -12.01
CA THR A 97 -6.16 -5.88 -11.75
C THR A 97 -5.98 -6.56 -10.39
N ILE A 98 -6.88 -6.29 -9.44
CA ILE A 98 -6.92 -6.92 -8.12
C ILE A 98 -8.33 -7.44 -7.80
N VAL A 99 -8.41 -8.40 -6.87
CA VAL A 99 -9.66 -8.92 -6.31
C VAL A 99 -9.98 -8.24 -4.97
N ALA A 100 -8.96 -8.01 -4.14
CA ALA A 100 -9.10 -7.35 -2.86
C ALA A 100 -7.76 -6.76 -2.38
N ALA A 101 -7.84 -5.76 -1.50
CA ALA A 101 -6.68 -5.21 -0.79
C ALA A 101 -7.04 -4.90 0.67
N ALA A 102 -6.10 -5.15 1.58
CA ALA A 102 -6.16 -4.74 2.97
C ALA A 102 -4.98 -3.81 3.27
N LEU A 103 -5.25 -2.61 3.77
CA LEU A 103 -4.28 -1.56 4.04
C LEU A 103 -4.27 -1.26 5.53
N ARG A 104 -3.08 -1.18 6.14
CA ARG A 104 -2.91 -0.90 7.57
C ARG A 104 -1.98 0.29 7.80
N LEU A 105 -2.37 1.17 8.72
CA LEU A 105 -1.56 2.28 9.20
C LEU A 105 -1.91 2.61 10.66
N ARG A 106 -0.92 2.63 11.55
CA ARG A 106 -1.05 3.03 12.96
C ARG A 106 -2.18 2.31 13.73
N GLY A 107 -2.41 1.03 13.41
CA GLY A 107 -3.46 0.22 14.02
C GLY A 107 -4.84 0.33 13.36
N GLU A 108 -5.03 1.29 12.46
CA GLU A 108 -6.22 1.37 11.62
C GLU A 108 -6.10 0.50 10.36
N CYS A 109 -7.25 0.06 9.84
CA CYS A 109 -7.34 -0.85 8.71
C CYS A 109 -8.43 -0.41 7.74
N ARG A 110 -8.15 -0.46 6.44
CA ARG A 110 -9.15 -0.35 5.36
C ARG A 110 -9.08 -1.59 4.49
N VAL A 111 -10.25 -2.11 4.12
CA VAL A 111 -10.39 -3.24 3.19
C VAL A 111 -11.17 -2.78 1.97
N VAL A 112 -10.65 -3.10 0.79
CA VAL A 112 -11.26 -2.80 -0.51
C VAL A 112 -11.47 -4.11 -1.26
N GLY A 113 -12.66 -4.27 -1.85
CA GLY A 113 -13.04 -5.48 -2.55
C GLY A 113 -13.29 -6.65 -1.60
N GLY A 114 -13.30 -7.84 -2.17
CA GLY A 114 -13.58 -9.06 -1.44
C GLY A 114 -13.87 -10.19 -2.40
N VAL A 115 -13.55 -11.41 -1.99
CA VAL A 115 -14.08 -12.59 -2.68
C VAL A 115 -15.59 -12.58 -2.39
N PRO A 116 -16.47 -12.60 -3.40
CA PRO A 116 -17.88 -12.87 -3.14
C PRO A 116 -17.93 -14.13 -2.30
N HIS A 117 -18.75 -14.13 -1.24
CA HIS A 117 -19.01 -15.34 -0.48
C HIS A 117 -19.79 -16.27 -1.41
N GLY A 118 -19.08 -17.02 -2.23
CA GLY A 118 -19.66 -17.94 -3.19
C GLY A 118 -20.29 -19.08 -2.41
N GLY A 119 -21.62 -19.10 -2.34
CA GLY A 119 -22.34 -20.35 -2.18
C GLY A 119 -21.82 -21.31 -3.26
N PHE A 120 -21.34 -22.47 -2.82
CA PHE A 120 -20.92 -23.55 -3.70
C PHE A 120 -22.07 -23.89 -4.65
N VAL A 121 -21.96 -23.52 -5.93
CA VAL A 121 -22.79 -24.12 -6.96
C VAL A 121 -22.07 -25.39 -7.41
N THR A 122 -22.45 -26.51 -6.81
CA THR A 122 -22.09 -27.84 -7.33
C THR A 122 -22.67 -27.95 -8.74
N ARG A 123 -21.83 -27.94 -9.77
CA ARG A 123 -22.25 -28.40 -11.10
C ARG A 123 -22.39 -29.92 -11.03
N ALA A 124 -23.63 -30.39 -11.05
CA ALA A 124 -23.99 -31.75 -11.43
C ALA A 124 -23.92 -31.91 -12.95
#